data_AF-A0A914I369-F1
#
_entry.id   AF-A0A914I369-F1
#
_cell.length_a   1.000
_cell.length_b   1.000
_cell.length_c   1.000
_cell.angle_alpha   90.00
_cell.angle_beta   90.00
_cell.angle_gamma   90.00
#
_symmetry.space_group_name_H-M   'P 1'
#
loop_
_entity.id
_entity.type
_entity.pdbx_description
1 polymer ?
#
loop_
_entity_poly.entity_id
_entity_poly.type
_entity_poly.pdbx_seq_one_letter_code
_entity_poly.pdbx_strand_id
1 'polypeptide(L)'
;MNPLFVGRFDGRKFEHRFVQQMDFAGGSFAYQGFYDKQSGRSYLIGWICDISWISENTGDPNFDGRGGATSLTLPKEFVLSENGQYLMVRPLPELASLREKKQPHVITKGQQMHLEKGQAELVFEFSWDNGREETFELHLTPTHTNGKKLEVTSNKRLVVYNAMPTKIHIFIDLDTVEYFADEGRWSGSIRLPEASQEKRIGTVELKRAPLMLKESSMWYLNYKTHKSAYLQQTANIIPIKKHIFEKQKSSPKSVLDAEFGESPKKVLN
;
A
#
# COMPACT_ATOMS: atom_id res chain seq x y z
N MET A 1 -5.29 -7.70 10.07
CA MET A 1 -5.68 -8.63 8.98
C MET A 1 -7.11 -8.32 8.56
N ASN A 2 -7.40 -8.30 7.26
CA ASN A 2 -8.72 -8.01 6.68
C ASN A 2 -9.47 -9.29 6.23
N PRO A 3 -10.21 -9.98 7.11
CA PRO A 3 -11.02 -11.11 6.72
C PRO A 3 -12.31 -10.66 6.01
N LEU A 4 -12.73 -11.44 5.03
CA LEU A 4 -14.03 -11.35 4.36
C LEU A 4 -14.85 -12.59 4.69
N PHE A 5 -16.10 -12.37 5.05
CA PHE A 5 -17.09 -13.45 5.13
C PHE A 5 -17.81 -13.53 3.78
N VAL A 6 -17.71 -14.68 3.13
CA VAL A 6 -18.44 -14.96 1.89
C VAL A 6 -19.67 -15.79 2.25
N GLY A 7 -20.83 -15.42 1.70
CA GLY A 7 -22.10 -16.00 2.12
C GLY A 7 -23.28 -15.55 1.28
N ARG A 8 -24.47 -15.92 1.74
CA ARG A 8 -25.75 -15.52 1.14
C ARG A 8 -26.44 -14.52 2.05
N PHE A 9 -26.99 -13.46 1.48
CA PHE A 9 -27.88 -12.55 2.19
C PHE A 9 -29.28 -12.66 1.61
N ASP A 10 -30.27 -12.90 2.46
CA ASP A 10 -31.68 -13.05 2.05
C ASP A 10 -32.49 -11.74 2.18
N GLY A 11 -31.83 -10.63 2.54
CA GLY A 11 -32.48 -9.36 2.87
C GLY A 11 -32.71 -9.13 4.36
N ARG A 12 -32.48 -10.14 5.22
CA ARG A 12 -32.65 -10.08 6.67
C ARG A 12 -31.47 -10.66 7.44
N LYS A 13 -30.94 -11.80 6.97
CA LYS A 13 -29.86 -12.55 7.61
C LYS A 13 -28.77 -12.88 6.60
N PHE A 14 -27.54 -12.77 7.06
CA PHE A 14 -26.37 -13.26 6.34
C PHE A 14 -26.02 -14.67 6.81
N GLU A 15 -25.98 -15.61 5.87
CA GLU A 15 -25.55 -16.98 6.07
C GLU A 15 -24.13 -17.15 5.52
N HIS A 16 -23.19 -17.28 6.45
CA HIS A 16 -21.77 -17.46 6.16
C HIS A 16 -21.50 -18.83 5.53
N ARG A 17 -20.65 -18.85 4.50
CA ARG A 17 -20.16 -20.08 3.83
C ARG A 17 -18.70 -20.34 4.17
N PHE A 18 -17.83 -19.35 3.96
CA PHE A 18 -16.40 -19.45 4.26
C PHE A 18 -15.77 -18.08 4.53
N VAL A 19 -14.63 -18.08 5.22
CA VAL A 19 -13.83 -16.88 5.48
C VAL A 19 -12.65 -16.87 4.51
N GLN A 20 -12.34 -15.71 3.95
CA GLN A 20 -11.14 -15.53 3.15
C GLN A 20 -10.43 -14.23 3.49
N GLN A 21 -9.10 -14.27 3.46
CA GLN A 21 -8.27 -13.09 3.60
C GLN A 21 -8.31 -12.25 2.31
N MET A 22 -8.66 -10.96 2.43
CA MET A 22 -8.67 -10.03 1.28
C MET A 22 -7.27 -9.59 0.87
N ASP A 23 -6.40 -9.42 1.87
CA ASP A 23 -5.02 -8.98 1.69
C ASP A 23 -4.15 -9.78 2.65
N PHE A 24 -3.28 -10.61 2.10
CA PHE A 24 -2.39 -11.51 2.83
C PHE A 24 -1.11 -10.81 3.33
N ALA A 25 -0.81 -9.60 2.85
CA ALA A 25 0.31 -8.80 3.34
C ALA A 25 -0.06 -8.00 4.61
N GLY A 26 -1.33 -7.62 4.74
CA GLY A 26 -1.87 -6.88 5.88
C GLY A 26 -1.44 -5.41 5.93
N GLY A 27 -0.83 -4.87 4.86
CA GLY A 27 -0.39 -3.47 4.78
C GLY A 27 -1.41 -2.52 4.16
N SER A 28 -2.68 -2.92 4.12
CA SER A 28 -3.79 -2.13 3.59
C SER A 28 -5.03 -2.27 4.46
N PHE A 29 -5.92 -1.28 4.45
CA PHE A 29 -7.12 -1.22 5.29
C PHE A 29 -8.23 -0.35 4.64
N ALA A 30 -9.40 -0.26 5.29
CA ALA A 30 -10.50 0.66 4.94
C ALA A 30 -10.96 0.54 3.48
N TYR A 31 -11.10 -0.70 3.02
CA TYR A 31 -11.52 -0.98 1.66
C TYR A 31 -12.96 -0.53 1.40
N GLN A 32 -13.15 0.14 0.27
CA GLN A 32 -14.47 0.50 -0.26
C GLN A 32 -14.71 -0.23 -1.58
N GLY A 33 -15.86 -0.89 -1.66
CA GLY A 33 -16.33 -1.54 -2.88
C GLY A 33 -17.46 -0.78 -3.55
N PHE A 34 -17.57 -0.87 -4.87
CA PHE A 34 -18.71 -0.38 -5.63
C PHE A 34 -19.05 -1.32 -6.78
N TYR A 35 -20.35 -1.46 -7.06
CA TYR A 35 -20.84 -2.26 -8.18
C TYR A 35 -21.15 -1.35 -9.36
N ASP A 36 -20.53 -1.64 -10.51
CA ASP A 36 -20.86 -0.99 -11.76
C ASP A 36 -21.87 -1.83 -12.53
N LYS A 37 -23.07 -1.27 -12.73
CA LYS A 37 -24.15 -1.92 -13.49
C LYS A 37 -23.83 -2.09 -14.97
N GLN A 38 -23.00 -1.21 -15.55
CA GLN A 38 -22.70 -1.25 -16.97
C GLN A 38 -21.75 -2.41 -17.30
N SER A 39 -20.68 -2.56 -16.53
CA SER A 39 -19.75 -3.68 -16.71
C SER A 39 -20.17 -4.96 -15.98
N GLY A 40 -21.06 -4.88 -15.00
CA GLY A 40 -21.45 -6.00 -14.15
C GLY A 40 -20.37 -6.39 -13.13
N ARG A 41 -19.40 -5.50 -12.87
CA ARG A 41 -18.21 -5.78 -12.06
C ARG A 41 -18.30 -5.12 -10.68
N SER A 42 -17.73 -5.80 -9.68
CA SER A 42 -17.57 -5.26 -8.33
C SER A 42 -16.13 -4.80 -8.13
N TYR A 43 -15.92 -3.49 -8.13
CA TYR A 43 -14.62 -2.88 -7.95
C TYR A 43 -14.32 -2.62 -6.48
N LEU A 44 -13.04 -2.55 -6.16
CA LEU A 44 -12.52 -2.39 -4.81
C LEU A 44 -11.30 -1.46 -4.82
N ILE A 45 -11.22 -0.58 -3.84
CA ILE A 45 -10.01 0.20 -3.55
C ILE A 45 -9.79 0.27 -2.03
N GLY A 46 -8.54 0.15 -1.59
CA GLY A 46 -8.18 0.22 -0.17
C GLY A 46 -7.14 1.29 0.09
N TRP A 47 -6.98 1.66 1.36
CA TRP A 47 -5.93 2.55 1.81
C TRP A 47 -4.69 1.75 2.20
N ILE A 48 -3.52 2.05 1.63
CA ILE A 48 -2.26 1.41 2.02
C ILE A 48 -1.75 2.10 3.28
N CYS A 49 -2.00 1.46 4.42
CA CYS A 49 -1.62 1.94 5.73
C CYS A 49 -1.41 0.76 6.68
N ASP A 50 -0.32 0.78 7.45
CA ASP A 50 -0.14 -0.12 8.57
C ASP A 50 -0.84 0.48 9.81
N ILE A 51 -2.00 -0.08 10.15
CA ILE A 51 -2.84 0.44 11.24
C ILE A 51 -2.16 0.35 12.61
N SER A 52 -1.14 -0.51 12.79
CA SER A 52 -0.37 -0.54 14.03
C SER A 52 0.40 0.76 14.27
N TRP A 53 0.66 1.54 13.22
CA TRP A 53 1.31 2.84 13.36
C TRP A 53 0.35 3.94 13.82
N ILE A 54 -0.96 3.75 13.61
CA ILE A 54 -1.98 4.74 14.00
C ILE A 54 -2.17 4.76 15.52
N SER A 55 -2.14 3.60 16.20
CA SER A 55 -2.38 3.54 17.64
C SER A 55 -1.35 4.31 18.46
N GLU A 56 -0.08 4.31 18.04
CA GLU A 56 1.00 4.97 18.75
C GLU A 56 1.12 6.47 18.41
N ASN A 57 0.53 6.89 17.28
CA ASN A 57 0.72 8.22 16.69
C ASN A 57 -0.62 8.93 16.40
N THR A 58 -1.68 8.57 17.13
CA THR A 58 -3.03 9.14 16.92
C THR A 58 -2.98 10.66 17.08
N GLY A 59 -3.46 11.40 16.07
CA GLY A 59 -3.48 12.86 16.05
C GLY A 59 -2.25 13.52 15.44
N ASP A 60 -1.20 12.76 15.10
CA ASP A 60 -0.08 13.26 14.31
C ASP A 60 -0.44 13.25 12.81
N PRO A 61 -0.55 14.41 12.12
CA PRO A 61 -0.77 14.44 10.68
C PRO A 61 0.39 13.83 9.88
N ASN A 62 1.53 13.59 10.53
CA ASN A 62 2.73 12.96 10.00
C ASN A 62 3.02 11.60 10.66
N PHE A 63 1.98 10.90 11.14
CA PHE A 63 2.12 9.63 11.87
C PHE A 63 2.92 8.53 11.14
N ASP A 64 3.05 8.63 9.81
CA ASP A 64 3.83 7.70 9.00
C ASP A 64 5.19 8.25 8.54
N GLY A 65 5.59 9.42 9.05
CA GLY A 65 6.84 10.11 8.76
C GLY A 65 6.94 10.70 7.34
N ARG A 66 5.84 10.74 6.57
CA ARG A 66 5.83 11.10 5.13
C ARG A 66 5.00 12.33 4.76
N GLY A 67 4.84 13.25 5.70
CA GLY A 67 4.12 14.52 5.52
C GLY A 67 2.63 14.34 5.26
N GLY A 68 2.03 13.23 5.72
CA GLY A 68 0.62 12.89 5.51
C GLY A 68 0.29 12.33 4.12
N ALA A 69 1.28 12.14 3.25
CA ALA A 69 1.07 11.57 1.92
C ALA A 69 0.91 10.05 1.98
N THR A 70 -0.31 9.56 1.76
CA THR A 70 -0.62 8.14 1.69
C THR A 70 -1.13 7.76 0.30
N SER A 71 -1.16 6.47 0.00
CA SER A 71 -1.60 5.93 -1.29
C SER A 71 -2.77 4.99 -1.12
N LEU A 72 -3.60 4.91 -2.15
CA LEU A 72 -4.59 3.86 -2.28
C LEU A 72 -3.93 2.65 -2.96
N THR A 73 -4.53 1.48 -2.79
CA THR A 73 -4.19 0.30 -3.59
C THR A 73 -4.50 0.54 -5.06
N LEU A 74 -3.89 -0.25 -5.93
CA LEU A 74 -4.42 -0.47 -7.27
C LEU A 74 -5.91 -0.83 -7.18
N PRO A 75 -6.75 -0.36 -8.13
CA PRO A 75 -8.11 -0.85 -8.24
C PRO A 75 -8.11 -2.36 -8.44
N LYS A 76 -9.01 -3.05 -7.74
CA LYS A 76 -9.16 -4.51 -7.77
C LYS A 76 -10.61 -4.87 -8.07
N GLU A 77 -10.85 -6.13 -8.37
CA GLU A 77 -12.18 -6.67 -8.58
C GLU A 77 -12.40 -7.91 -7.72
N PHE A 78 -13.59 -8.03 -7.15
CA PHE A 78 -14.04 -9.27 -6.53
C PHE A 78 -14.67 -10.21 -7.55
N VAL A 79 -14.11 -11.42 -7.66
CA VAL A 79 -14.65 -12.47 -8.52
C VAL A 79 -14.73 -13.76 -7.73
N LEU A 80 -15.93 -14.33 -7.58
CA LEU A 80 -16.06 -15.65 -7.00
C LEU A 80 -15.56 -16.70 -8.01
N SER A 81 -14.79 -17.69 -7.56
CA SER A 81 -14.36 -18.79 -8.42
C SER A 81 -15.56 -19.52 -9.03
N GLU A 82 -15.38 -20.12 -10.20
CA GLU A 82 -16.48 -20.80 -10.92
C GLU A 82 -17.14 -21.90 -10.06
N ASN A 83 -16.34 -22.61 -9.26
CA ASN A 83 -16.81 -23.63 -8.31
C ASN A 83 -17.30 -23.06 -6.96
N GLY A 84 -17.25 -21.74 -6.79
CA GLY A 84 -17.73 -21.03 -5.60
C GLY A 84 -16.95 -21.29 -4.31
N GLN A 85 -15.73 -21.81 -4.39
CA GLN A 85 -14.91 -22.24 -3.24
C GLN A 85 -13.99 -21.14 -2.69
N TYR A 86 -13.62 -20.15 -3.51
CA TYR A 86 -12.79 -19.04 -3.09
C TYR A 86 -13.18 -17.76 -3.83
N LEU A 87 -12.89 -16.63 -3.21
CA LEU A 87 -13.00 -15.31 -3.80
C LEU A 87 -11.63 -14.92 -4.38
N MET A 88 -11.61 -14.27 -5.53
CA MET A 88 -10.40 -13.68 -6.11
C MET A 88 -10.49 -12.17 -5.92
N VAL A 89 -9.39 -11.57 -5.49
CA VAL A 89 -9.20 -10.12 -5.39
C VAL A 89 -8.22 -9.73 -6.49
N ARG A 90 -8.73 -9.73 -7.72
CA ARG A 90 -7.89 -9.69 -8.92
C ARG A 90 -7.50 -8.27 -9.31
N PRO A 91 -6.31 -8.06 -9.90
CA PRO A 91 -5.98 -6.78 -10.51
C PRO A 91 -6.92 -6.53 -11.71
N LEU A 92 -7.24 -5.27 -12.00
CA LEU A 92 -8.00 -4.95 -13.20
C LEU A 92 -7.18 -5.25 -14.47
N PRO A 93 -7.73 -5.92 -15.50
CA PRO A 93 -7.05 -6.12 -16.77
C PRO A 93 -6.55 -4.82 -17.41
N GLU A 94 -7.26 -3.72 -17.17
CA GLU A 94 -6.94 -2.36 -17.62
C GLU A 94 -5.57 -1.90 -17.11
N LEU A 95 -5.04 -2.45 -16.02
CA LEU A 95 -3.69 -2.13 -15.53
C LEU A 95 -2.59 -2.48 -16.54
N ALA A 96 -2.86 -3.39 -17.49
CA ALA A 96 -1.94 -3.65 -18.59
C ALA A 96 -1.65 -2.41 -19.44
N SER A 97 -2.55 -1.40 -19.46
CA SER A 97 -2.32 -0.14 -20.17
C SER A 97 -1.25 0.74 -19.51
N LEU A 98 -0.83 0.43 -18.28
CA LEU A 98 0.28 1.11 -17.62
C LEU A 98 1.64 0.68 -18.16
N ARG A 99 1.73 -0.45 -18.87
CA ARG A 99 3.00 -0.97 -19.42
C ARG A 99 3.54 -0.02 -20.49
N GLU A 100 4.72 0.54 -20.25
CA GLU A 100 5.42 1.42 -21.19
C GLU A 100 6.40 0.64 -22.06
N LYS A 101 7.34 -0.04 -21.40
CA LYS A 101 8.48 -0.69 -22.04
C LYS A 101 8.78 -1.99 -21.32
N LYS A 102 8.82 -3.08 -22.08
CA LYS A 102 9.34 -4.36 -21.58
C LYS A 102 10.85 -4.27 -21.41
N GLN A 103 11.37 -4.74 -20.29
CA GLN A 103 12.79 -4.99 -20.15
C GLN A 103 13.19 -6.18 -21.05
N PRO A 104 14.25 -6.08 -21.87
CA PRO A 104 14.62 -7.16 -22.78
C PRO A 104 15.28 -8.34 -22.04
N HIS A 105 15.80 -8.13 -20.84
CA HIS A 105 16.45 -9.15 -20.03
C HIS A 105 15.46 -9.82 -19.06
N VAL A 106 15.61 -11.13 -18.93
CA VAL A 106 14.90 -11.97 -17.96
C VAL A 106 15.43 -11.69 -16.55
N ILE A 107 14.56 -11.75 -15.55
CA ILE A 107 14.95 -11.56 -14.15
C ILE A 107 15.71 -12.80 -13.69
N THR A 108 17.01 -12.66 -13.47
CA THR A 108 17.90 -13.76 -13.09
C THR A 108 18.20 -13.70 -11.59
N LYS A 109 18.33 -14.86 -10.95
CA LYS A 109 18.68 -14.96 -9.54
C LYS A 109 20.01 -14.27 -9.25
N GLY A 110 20.04 -13.44 -8.20
CA GLY A 110 21.23 -12.71 -7.75
C GLY A 110 21.57 -11.47 -8.58
N GLN A 111 20.85 -11.22 -9.67
CA GLN A 111 21.03 -10.02 -10.47
C GLN A 111 20.16 -8.88 -9.93
N GLN A 112 20.79 -7.76 -9.58
CA GLN A 112 20.08 -6.52 -9.29
C GLN A 112 19.67 -5.83 -10.58
N MET A 113 18.39 -5.44 -10.64
CA MET A 113 17.85 -4.61 -11.71
C MET A 113 17.47 -3.25 -11.17
N HIS A 114 17.79 -2.20 -11.91
CA HIS A 114 17.46 -0.82 -11.54
C HIS A 114 16.08 -0.42 -12.05
N LEU A 115 15.29 0.21 -11.18
CA LEU A 115 14.00 0.79 -11.48
C LEU A 115 14.16 2.29 -11.72
N GLU A 116 14.48 2.68 -12.97
CA GLU A 116 14.85 4.06 -13.33
C GLU A 116 13.87 5.13 -12.81
N LYS A 117 12.56 4.84 -12.88
CA LYS A 117 11.49 5.74 -12.42
C LYS A 117 10.92 5.35 -11.04
N GLY A 118 11.34 4.20 -10.51
CA GLY A 118 10.83 3.61 -9.27
C GLY A 118 9.55 2.78 -9.41
N GLN A 119 9.00 2.64 -10.63
CA GLN A 119 7.81 1.83 -10.86
C GLN A 119 8.02 0.73 -11.91
N ALA A 120 7.49 -0.45 -11.61
CA ALA A 120 7.54 -1.60 -12.50
C ALA A 120 6.42 -2.59 -12.22
N GLU A 121 6.06 -3.37 -13.24
CA GLU A 121 5.36 -4.63 -13.07
C GLU A 121 6.35 -5.78 -13.33
N LEU A 122 6.41 -6.72 -12.41
CA LEU A 122 7.13 -7.99 -12.56
C LEU A 122 6.12 -9.11 -12.73
N VAL A 123 6.39 -10.02 -13.66
CA VAL A 123 5.56 -11.20 -13.90
C VAL A 123 6.43 -12.43 -13.82
N PHE A 124 6.02 -13.40 -13.02
CA PHE A 124 6.69 -14.69 -12.86
C PHE A 124 5.71 -15.82 -13.14
N GLU A 125 6.12 -16.82 -13.92
CA GLU A 125 5.33 -18.00 -14.23
C GLU A 125 6.04 -19.26 -13.74
N PHE A 126 5.28 -20.16 -13.13
CA PHE A 126 5.78 -21.36 -12.46
C PHE A 126 5.10 -22.61 -13.01
N SER A 127 5.82 -23.73 -12.98
CA SER A 127 5.29 -25.03 -13.36
C SER A 127 5.71 -26.09 -12.36
N TRP A 128 4.89 -26.25 -11.34
CA TRP A 128 5.17 -27.13 -10.23
C TRP A 128 5.15 -28.60 -10.65
N ASP A 129 6.25 -29.31 -10.38
CA ASP A 129 6.35 -30.75 -10.53
C ASP A 129 6.44 -31.42 -9.13
N ASN A 130 5.30 -31.73 -8.53
CA ASN A 130 5.24 -32.73 -7.43
C ASN A 130 5.43 -32.19 -5.99
N GLY A 131 5.03 -30.94 -5.71
CA GLY A 131 4.72 -30.51 -4.33
C GLY A 131 5.92 -30.34 -3.38
N ARG A 132 7.13 -30.15 -3.91
CA ARG A 132 8.27 -29.70 -3.10
C ARG A 132 8.06 -28.27 -2.63
N GLU A 133 8.28 -28.05 -1.34
CA GLU A 133 8.31 -26.69 -0.80
C GLU A 133 9.55 -25.97 -1.31
N GLU A 134 9.35 -24.88 -2.04
CA GLU A 134 10.41 -24.02 -2.53
C GLU A 134 10.13 -22.58 -2.14
N THR A 135 11.21 -21.80 -1.99
CA THR A 135 11.09 -20.39 -1.62
C THR A 135 11.29 -19.50 -2.83
N PHE A 136 10.31 -18.64 -3.08
CA PHE A 136 10.45 -17.47 -3.92
C PHE A 136 10.73 -16.26 -3.03
N GLU A 137 11.82 -15.53 -3.30
CA GLU A 137 12.23 -14.37 -2.50
C GLU A 137 12.70 -13.24 -3.40
N LEU A 138 12.00 -12.11 -3.32
CA LEU A 138 12.34 -10.86 -3.99
C LEU A 138 12.84 -9.86 -2.95
N HIS A 139 14.03 -9.30 -3.17
CA HIS A 139 14.53 -8.18 -2.39
C HIS A 139 14.24 -6.88 -3.11
N LEU A 140 13.66 -5.95 -2.36
CA LEU A 140 13.37 -4.60 -2.83
C LEU A 140 14.14 -3.62 -1.95
N THR A 141 14.80 -2.71 -2.61
CA THR A 141 15.81 -1.85 -1.99
C THR A 141 15.44 -0.40 -2.26
N PRO A 142 15.08 0.36 -1.21
CA PRO A 142 14.97 1.80 -1.31
C PRO A 142 16.34 2.41 -1.66
N THR A 143 16.37 3.35 -2.60
CA THR A 143 17.56 4.11 -2.98
C THR A 143 17.27 5.59 -2.89
N HIS A 144 18.25 6.36 -2.43
CA HIS A 144 18.15 7.81 -2.41
C HIS A 144 18.08 8.39 -3.82
N THR A 145 17.17 9.32 -4.07
CA THR A 145 17.14 10.08 -5.33
C THR A 145 18.21 11.17 -5.43
N ASN A 146 19.06 11.34 -4.42
CA ASN A 146 20.03 12.43 -4.32
C ASN A 146 21.45 11.99 -4.70
N GLY A 147 21.69 11.75 -5.99
CA GLY A 147 22.94 12.06 -6.68
C GLY A 147 24.30 11.47 -6.23
N LYS A 148 24.47 10.80 -5.08
CA LYS A 148 25.68 10.04 -4.71
C LYS A 148 25.45 9.29 -3.39
N LYS A 149 25.71 7.98 -3.46
CA LYS A 149 25.76 6.95 -2.40
C LYS A 149 24.46 6.20 -2.07
N LEU A 150 24.63 4.88 -1.94
CA LEU A 150 23.63 3.82 -1.80
C LEU A 150 23.81 3.17 -0.42
N GLU A 151 22.76 3.14 0.40
CA GLU A 151 22.64 2.34 1.63
C GLU A 151 21.23 1.71 1.68
N VAL A 152 21.14 0.47 2.14
CA VAL A 152 19.99 -0.44 1.94
C VAL A 152 19.80 -1.34 3.16
N THR A 153 18.63 -1.37 3.84
CA THR A 153 18.26 -2.50 4.72
C THR A 153 16.79 -2.52 5.17
N SER A 154 15.91 -3.37 4.60
CA SER A 154 14.66 -3.69 5.32
C SER A 154 14.09 -5.07 4.96
N ASN A 155 14.02 -5.97 5.95
CA ASN A 155 13.58 -7.36 5.81
C ASN A 155 12.17 -7.55 6.41
N LYS A 156 11.10 -7.19 5.69
CA LYS A 156 9.75 -7.69 6.03
C LYS A 156 9.43 -8.90 5.14
N ARG A 157 9.47 -10.09 5.73
CA ARG A 157 9.17 -11.36 5.05
C ARG A 157 7.67 -11.66 5.14
N LEU A 158 7.00 -11.71 4.00
CA LEU A 158 5.63 -12.20 3.89
C LEU A 158 5.69 -13.66 3.41
N VAL A 159 5.07 -14.56 4.18
CA VAL A 159 5.04 -15.99 3.86
C VAL A 159 3.58 -16.43 3.75
N VAL A 160 3.21 -16.94 2.59
CA VAL A 160 1.96 -17.68 2.38
C VAL A 160 2.33 -19.14 2.20
N TYR A 161 2.03 -19.98 3.19
CA TYR A 161 2.30 -21.42 3.13
C TYR A 161 1.32 -22.12 2.19
N ASN A 162 1.78 -23.22 1.56
CA ASN A 162 0.99 -24.03 0.64
C ASN A 162 0.40 -23.26 -0.55
N ALA A 163 0.94 -22.09 -0.86
CA ALA A 163 0.65 -21.40 -2.11
C ALA A 163 1.57 -21.99 -3.19
N MET A 164 0.99 -22.65 -4.19
CA MET A 164 1.68 -23.13 -5.39
C MET A 164 1.21 -22.31 -6.60
N PRO A 165 1.49 -21.00 -6.63
CA PRO A 165 0.96 -20.14 -7.66
C PRO A 165 1.57 -20.50 -9.01
N THR A 166 0.74 -20.60 -10.03
CA THR A 166 1.18 -20.76 -11.42
C THR A 166 1.66 -19.46 -12.02
N LYS A 167 1.14 -18.33 -11.53
CA LYS A 167 1.53 -17.00 -11.98
C LYS A 167 1.50 -15.98 -10.86
N ILE A 168 2.46 -15.06 -10.84
CA ILE A 168 2.50 -13.93 -9.91
C ILE A 168 2.75 -12.64 -10.70
N HIS A 169 1.87 -11.67 -10.52
CA HIS A 169 2.08 -10.26 -10.88
C HIS A 169 2.51 -9.50 -9.64
N ILE A 170 3.55 -8.68 -9.74
CA ILE A 170 4.03 -7.79 -8.68
C ILE A 170 4.12 -6.38 -9.25
N PHE A 171 3.30 -5.47 -8.74
CA PHE A 171 3.35 -4.06 -9.05
C PHE A 171 4.17 -3.34 -7.97
N ILE A 172 5.17 -2.59 -8.42
CA ILE A 172 6.04 -1.77 -7.59
C ILE A 172 5.74 -0.32 -7.96
N ASP A 173 5.47 0.50 -6.95
CA ASP A 173 5.47 1.95 -7.04
C ASP A 173 6.57 2.52 -6.12
N LEU A 174 6.61 3.85 -5.97
CA LEU A 174 7.66 4.57 -5.26
C LEU A 174 8.01 3.98 -3.89
N ASP A 175 7.01 3.63 -3.10
CA ASP A 175 7.16 3.10 -1.74
C ASP A 175 6.25 1.92 -1.43
N THR A 176 5.46 1.45 -2.39
CA THR A 176 4.50 0.36 -2.22
C THR A 176 4.76 -0.80 -3.16
N VAL A 177 4.29 -1.97 -2.73
CA VAL A 177 4.36 -3.23 -3.45
C VAL A 177 3.00 -3.89 -3.34
N GLU A 178 2.45 -4.31 -4.46
CA GLU A 178 1.23 -5.08 -4.53
C GLU A 178 1.47 -6.33 -5.35
N TYR A 179 1.16 -7.50 -4.81
CA TYR A 179 1.25 -8.76 -5.56
C TYR A 179 -0.13 -9.39 -5.74
N PHE A 180 -0.26 -10.09 -6.86
CA PHE A 180 -1.44 -10.87 -7.24
C PHE A 180 -0.98 -12.19 -7.82
N ALA A 181 -1.23 -13.27 -7.08
CA ALA A 181 -0.90 -14.63 -7.49
C ALA A 181 -2.18 -15.37 -7.92
N ASP A 182 -2.09 -16.10 -9.03
CA ASP A 182 -3.20 -16.80 -9.69
C ASP A 182 -4.46 -15.94 -9.77
N GLU A 183 -4.36 -14.84 -10.51
CA GLU A 183 -5.45 -13.88 -10.73
C GLU A 183 -6.04 -13.33 -9.42
N GLY A 184 -5.22 -13.13 -8.39
CA GLY A 184 -5.66 -12.57 -7.11
C GLY A 184 -6.34 -13.57 -6.18
N ARG A 185 -6.18 -14.88 -6.40
CA ARG A 185 -6.48 -15.90 -5.38
C ARG A 185 -5.69 -15.62 -4.09
N TRP A 186 -4.44 -15.20 -4.24
CA TRP A 186 -3.66 -14.59 -3.17
C TRP A 186 -3.20 -13.22 -3.62
N SER A 187 -3.49 -12.21 -2.82
CA SER A 187 -3.05 -10.86 -3.07
C SER A 187 -2.57 -10.19 -1.80
N GLY A 188 -1.68 -9.24 -1.92
CA GLY A 188 -1.26 -8.44 -0.77
C GLY A 188 -0.68 -7.12 -1.20
N SER A 189 -0.99 -6.09 -0.43
CA SER A 189 -0.53 -4.72 -0.62
C SER A 189 0.23 -4.28 0.62
N ILE A 190 1.40 -3.69 0.43
CA ILE A 190 2.24 -3.23 1.52
C ILE A 190 3.05 -2.00 1.13
N ARG A 191 3.26 -1.12 2.09
CA ARG A 191 4.26 -0.05 2.01
C ARG A 191 5.56 -0.53 2.64
N LEU A 192 6.68 -0.31 1.97
CA LEU A 192 7.99 -0.64 2.55
C LEU A 192 8.32 0.40 3.65
N PRO A 193 8.69 -0.04 4.87
CA PRO A 193 8.90 0.87 6.00
C PRO A 193 9.92 1.97 5.73
N GLU A 194 11.02 1.62 5.05
CA GLU A 194 12.12 2.54 4.74
C GLU A 194 11.91 3.35 3.47
N ALA A 195 10.90 3.01 2.66
CA ALA A 195 10.65 3.73 1.43
C ALA A 195 9.88 5.03 1.72
N SER A 196 10.30 6.12 1.09
CA SER A 196 9.71 7.45 1.25
C SER A 196 9.80 8.23 -0.05
N GLN A 197 9.32 9.48 -0.04
CA GLN A 197 9.48 10.38 -1.20
C GLN A 197 10.94 10.52 -1.66
N GLU A 198 11.88 10.47 -0.71
CA GLU A 198 13.33 10.61 -0.92
C GLU A 198 14.07 9.27 -1.07
N LYS A 199 13.49 8.19 -0.53
CA LYS A 199 14.02 6.82 -0.56
C LYS A 199 13.06 5.92 -1.35
N ARG A 200 13.08 6.03 -2.67
CA ARG A 200 12.16 5.26 -3.53
C ARG A 200 12.70 3.86 -3.75
N ILE A 201 11.85 2.88 -3.98
CA ILE A 201 12.28 1.55 -4.41
C ILE A 201 13.03 1.70 -5.74
N GLY A 202 14.35 1.50 -5.70
CA GLY A 202 15.21 1.76 -6.85
C GLY A 202 15.88 0.52 -7.40
N THR A 203 15.93 -0.56 -6.64
CA THR A 203 16.39 -1.85 -7.18
C THR A 203 15.53 -3.01 -6.72
N VAL A 204 15.50 -4.01 -7.59
CA VAL A 204 14.88 -5.31 -7.35
C VAL A 204 15.89 -6.42 -7.62
N GLU A 205 15.90 -7.44 -6.77
CA GLU A 205 16.75 -8.62 -6.91
C GLU A 205 15.97 -9.89 -6.59
N LEU A 206 16.00 -10.86 -7.49
CA LEU A 206 15.49 -12.20 -7.22
C LEU A 206 16.52 -12.96 -6.38
N LYS A 207 16.33 -13.03 -5.05
CA LYS A 207 17.26 -13.71 -4.13
C LYS A 207 17.09 -15.21 -4.16
N ARG A 208 15.85 -15.68 -4.20
CA ARG A 208 15.53 -17.11 -4.33
C ARG A 208 14.54 -17.29 -5.46
N ALA A 209 14.97 -18.06 -6.46
CA ALA A 209 14.16 -18.51 -7.56
C ALA A 209 13.86 -20.00 -7.32
N PRO A 210 12.58 -20.40 -7.27
CA PRO A 210 12.22 -21.80 -7.36
C PRO A 210 12.78 -22.41 -8.65
N LEU A 211 13.18 -23.69 -8.61
CA LEU A 211 13.53 -24.49 -9.79
C LEU A 211 12.37 -24.50 -10.81
N MET A 212 11.15 -24.35 -10.30
CA MET A 212 9.92 -24.34 -11.08
C MET A 212 9.62 -23.01 -11.78
N LEU A 213 10.46 -21.98 -11.60
CA LEU A 213 10.33 -20.73 -12.32
C LEU A 213 10.62 -20.96 -13.82
N LYS A 214 9.58 -20.85 -14.64
CA LYS A 214 9.67 -21.01 -16.10
C LYS A 214 10.05 -19.71 -16.79
N GLU A 215 9.34 -18.65 -16.44
CA GLU A 215 9.48 -17.36 -17.09
C GLU A 215 9.48 -16.23 -16.06
N SER A 216 10.26 -15.20 -16.33
CA SER A 216 10.21 -13.94 -15.61
C SER A 216 10.30 -12.78 -16.59
N SER A 217 9.51 -11.74 -16.35
CA SER A 217 9.53 -10.53 -17.16
C SER A 217 9.29 -9.29 -16.32
N MET A 218 9.78 -8.16 -16.80
CA MET A 218 9.59 -6.86 -16.18
C MET A 218 9.08 -5.86 -17.22
N TRP A 219 8.15 -5.01 -16.80
CA TRP A 219 7.67 -3.86 -17.55
C TRP A 219 7.90 -2.61 -16.73
N TYR A 220 8.52 -1.60 -17.33
CA TYR A 220 8.48 -0.25 -16.79
C TYR A 220 7.06 0.30 -16.96
N LEU A 221 6.56 0.95 -15.92
CA LEU A 221 5.20 1.50 -15.91
C LEU A 221 5.21 2.99 -16.24
N ASN A 222 4.31 3.41 -17.12
CA ASN A 222 4.03 4.81 -17.41
C ASN A 222 2.82 5.26 -16.61
N TYR A 223 3.09 5.74 -15.40
CA TYR A 223 2.18 6.69 -14.79
C TYR A 223 2.40 7.99 -15.57
N LYS A 224 1.48 8.32 -16.49
CA LYS A 224 1.44 9.64 -17.12
C LYS A 224 1.69 10.63 -15.99
N THR A 225 2.82 11.33 -16.03
CA THR A 225 3.36 12.07 -14.87
C THR A 225 2.20 12.76 -14.16
N HIS A 226 1.77 12.18 -13.03
CA HIS A 226 1.10 13.01 -12.06
C HIS A 226 2.19 14.00 -11.73
N LYS A 227 2.05 15.24 -12.21
CA LYS A 227 2.79 16.35 -11.62
C LYS A 227 2.36 16.28 -10.17
N SER A 228 3.11 15.53 -9.35
CA SER A 228 2.95 15.56 -7.91
C SER A 228 2.90 17.04 -7.59
N ALA A 229 1.82 17.50 -6.95
CA ALA A 229 1.63 18.91 -6.63
C ALA A 229 2.86 19.50 -5.91
N TYR A 230 3.72 18.64 -5.37
CA TYR A 230 4.99 18.96 -4.76
C TYR A 230 6.12 19.36 -5.72
N LEU A 231 6.22 18.78 -6.93
CA LEU A 231 7.20 19.24 -7.94
C LEU A 231 6.93 20.69 -8.39
N GLN A 232 5.72 21.20 -8.15
CA GLN A 232 5.39 22.62 -8.33
C GLN A 232 5.69 23.46 -7.08
N GLN A 233 5.65 22.90 -5.87
CA GLN A 233 5.93 23.65 -4.64
C GLN A 233 7.40 24.03 -4.50
N THR A 234 8.34 23.18 -4.93
CA THR A 234 9.77 23.53 -4.91
C THR A 234 10.16 24.55 -6.00
N ALA A 235 9.33 24.70 -7.03
CA ALA A 235 9.54 25.69 -8.09
C ALA A 235 8.92 27.08 -7.77
N ASN A 236 8.01 27.16 -6.79
CA ASN A 236 7.28 28.38 -6.43
C ASN A 236 7.43 28.76 -4.95
N ILE A 237 8.60 28.56 -4.35
CA ILE A 237 8.90 29.17 -3.05
C ILE A 237 9.20 30.66 -3.27
N ILE A 238 8.15 31.48 -3.24
CA ILE A 238 8.28 32.90 -2.94
C ILE A 238 8.76 33.00 -1.48
N PRO A 239 9.86 33.71 -1.18
CA PRO A 239 10.34 33.82 0.19
C PRO A 239 9.30 34.59 1.02
N ILE A 240 8.65 33.91 1.95
CA ILE A 240 7.84 34.56 2.97
C ILE A 240 8.81 35.33 3.88
N LYS A 241 8.78 36.67 3.81
CA LYS A 241 9.47 37.53 4.77
C LYS A 241 8.99 37.14 6.18
N LYS A 242 9.92 36.73 7.04
CA LYS A 242 9.68 36.62 8.49
C LYS A 242 9.09 37.94 8.99
N HIS A 243 7.81 37.97 9.34
CA HIS A 243 7.27 39.00 10.21
C HIS A 243 7.62 38.62 11.65
N ILE A 244 8.53 39.40 12.20
CA ILE A 244 8.89 39.41 13.62
C ILE A 244 7.65 39.94 14.35
N PHE A 245 7.00 39.10 15.15
CA PHE A 245 6.03 39.57 16.14
C PHE A 245 6.81 40.10 17.36
N GLU A 246 6.95 41.42 17.45
CA GLU A 246 7.29 42.10 18.69
C GLU A 246 6.11 41.99 19.67
N LYS A 247 6.37 41.38 20.84
CA LYS A 247 5.44 41.42 21.98
C LYS A 247 5.40 42.85 22.55
N GLN A 248 4.33 43.59 22.25
CA GLN A 248 3.98 44.74 23.08
C GLN A 248 3.34 44.25 24.39
N LYS A 249 4.01 44.53 25.51
CA LYS A 249 3.44 44.46 26.86
C LYS A 249 2.50 45.65 27.05
N SER A 250 1.24 45.38 27.34
CA SER A 250 0.35 46.36 27.97
C SER A 250 -0.41 45.69 29.11
N SER A 251 -0.08 46.08 30.34
CA SER A 251 -0.76 45.74 31.58
C SER A 251 -2.12 46.44 31.69
N PRO A 252 -3.20 45.79 32.13
CA PRO A 252 -4.40 46.47 32.60
C PRO A 252 -4.38 46.66 34.11
N LYS A 253 -4.80 47.85 34.52
CA LYS A 253 -5.06 48.28 35.90
C LYS A 253 -6.30 47.58 36.47
N SER A 254 -6.31 47.50 37.80
CA SER A 254 -7.34 47.01 38.71
C SER A 254 -8.60 47.89 38.80
N VAL A 255 -9.64 47.29 39.44
CA VAL A 255 -10.73 47.88 40.26
C VAL A 255 -12.15 47.82 39.63
N LEU A 256 -12.97 46.82 40.00
CA LEU A 256 -14.20 46.92 40.85
C LEU A 256 -15.12 45.69 40.80
N ASP A 257 -15.33 45.11 41.98
CA ASP A 257 -16.47 44.43 42.61
C ASP A 257 -17.81 44.28 41.87
N ALA A 258 -18.42 43.08 41.95
CA ALA A 258 -19.76 42.83 42.53
C ALA A 258 -20.22 41.35 42.37
N GLU A 259 -20.28 40.65 43.52
CA GLU A 259 -21.32 39.75 44.08
C GLU A 259 -22.06 38.63 43.30
N PHE A 260 -22.43 37.62 44.13
CA PHE A 260 -23.39 36.50 43.99
C PHE A 260 -22.92 35.26 43.21
N GLY A 261 -23.01 34.02 43.71
CA GLY A 261 -23.73 33.44 44.86
C GLY A 261 -23.61 31.91 44.78
N GLU A 262 -23.95 31.24 45.86
CA GLU A 262 -23.50 29.92 46.30
C GLU A 262 -23.96 28.68 45.52
N SER A 263 -23.16 27.60 45.65
CA SER A 263 -23.47 26.20 45.31
C SER A 263 -24.39 25.54 46.36
N PRO A 264 -25.30 24.62 45.99
CA PRO A 264 -25.92 23.74 46.97
C PRO A 264 -25.14 22.44 47.20
N LYS A 265 -25.11 22.09 48.49
CA LYS A 265 -24.50 20.91 49.10
C LYS A 265 -25.29 19.62 48.81
N LYS A 266 -24.54 18.52 48.87
CA LYS A 266 -25.00 17.15 49.15
C LYS A 266 -25.89 17.08 50.39
N VAL A 267 -26.89 16.19 50.35
CA VAL A 267 -27.51 15.60 51.55
C VAL A 267 -27.48 14.08 51.39
N LEU A 268 -26.98 13.43 52.45
CA LEU A 268 -27.03 12.00 52.74
C LEU A 268 -28.39 11.63 53.33
N ASN A 269 -29.04 10.61 52.77
CA ASN A 269 -29.54 9.39 53.42
C ASN A 269 -30.44 8.63 52.44
#